data_AF-A0A318EKA0-F1
#
_entry.id   AF-A0A318EKA0-F1
#
_cell.length_a   1.000
_cell.length_b   1.000
_cell.length_c   1.000
_cell.angle_alpha   90.00
_cell.angle_beta   90.00
_cell.angle_gamma   90.00
#
_symmetry.space_group_name_H-M   'P 1'
#
loop_
_entity.id
_entity.type
_entity.pdbx_description
1 polymer ?
#
loop_
_entity_poly.entity_id
_entity_poly.type
_entity_poly.pdbx_seq_one_letter_code
_entity_poly.pdbx_strand_id
1 'polypeptide(L)'
;MTKTHQATIAGAAVLAAALIGGCAGRPAPTPAPLQPYPPPACDRTAIEHADALKLPATRPDDQQAFARRLAVDRKLSRLGRWQQAQGWSTLVVQMHSAGATSLSAHLAGLQLPPRTEVWWCSGDGRERHGPYREAAGGELWTPVIRDERAMLQIWLPSAAVRDLEGVLADVQGGLR
;
A
#
# COMPACT_ATOMS: atom_id res chain seq x y z
N MET A 1 16.64 10.48 -97.45
CA MET A 1 17.79 11.37 -97.23
C MET A 1 17.78 11.83 -95.78
N THR A 2 18.77 11.38 -95.00
CA THR A 2 19.39 12.06 -93.83
C THR A 2 18.49 12.78 -92.80
N LYS A 3 18.37 12.23 -91.58
CA LYS A 3 19.23 12.64 -90.45
C LYS A 3 19.02 11.76 -89.20
N THR A 4 20.12 11.17 -88.78
CA THR A 4 20.47 10.61 -87.46
C THR A 4 20.22 11.61 -86.34
N HIS A 5 19.80 11.15 -85.15
CA HIS A 5 20.46 11.48 -83.87
C HIS A 5 20.17 10.39 -82.82
N GLN A 6 21.26 9.74 -82.40
CA GLN A 6 21.36 8.87 -81.22
C GLN A 6 21.26 9.72 -79.94
N ALA A 7 20.76 9.13 -78.85
CA ALA A 7 21.33 9.31 -77.50
C ALA A 7 20.72 8.30 -76.51
N THR A 8 21.48 7.26 -76.20
CA THR A 8 21.38 6.44 -74.98
C THR A 8 22.02 7.20 -73.82
N ILE A 9 21.33 7.36 -72.67
CA ILE A 9 21.95 7.51 -71.35
C ILE A 9 21.10 6.78 -70.30
N ALA A 10 21.75 5.90 -69.55
CA ALA A 10 21.26 5.17 -68.39
C ALA A 10 21.11 6.07 -67.16
N GLY A 11 20.17 5.76 -66.27
CA GLY A 11 20.07 6.42 -64.96
C GLY A 11 19.16 5.64 -64.01
N ALA A 12 19.78 4.85 -63.14
CA ALA A 12 19.14 4.24 -61.98
C ALA A 12 18.81 5.32 -60.93
N ALA A 13 17.64 5.25 -60.32
CA ALA A 13 17.38 5.88 -59.03
C ALA A 13 16.36 5.05 -58.24
N VAL A 14 16.91 4.24 -57.33
CA VAL A 14 16.20 3.65 -56.19
C VAL A 14 15.80 4.80 -55.27
N LEU A 15 14.53 4.88 -54.87
CA LEU A 15 14.10 5.71 -53.74
C LEU A 15 13.35 4.84 -52.73
N ALA A 16 14.10 4.49 -51.69
CA ALA A 16 13.64 3.81 -50.50
C ALA A 16 13.02 4.81 -49.51
N ALA A 17 11.89 4.39 -48.93
CA ALA A 17 11.41 4.57 -47.56
C ALA A 17 11.60 5.91 -46.81
N ALA A 18 10.49 6.45 -46.30
CA ALA A 18 10.46 7.20 -45.04
C ALA A 18 9.18 6.88 -44.26
N LEU A 19 9.17 5.76 -43.53
CA LEU A 19 8.22 5.51 -42.45
C LEU A 19 8.70 6.28 -41.23
N ILE A 20 8.08 7.42 -40.92
CA ILE A 20 8.37 8.18 -39.70
C ILE A 20 7.60 7.51 -38.55
N GLY A 21 8.17 6.42 -38.02
CA GLY A 21 7.87 5.91 -36.70
C GLY A 21 8.72 6.64 -35.67
N GLY A 22 8.14 7.60 -34.96
CA GLY A 22 8.80 8.34 -33.88
C GLY A 22 8.16 8.03 -32.54
N CYS A 23 8.80 7.13 -31.79
CA CYS A 23 8.39 6.56 -30.52
C CYS A 23 7.80 7.57 -29.52
N ALA A 24 6.55 7.35 -29.12
CA ALA A 24 6.05 7.86 -27.85
C ALA A 24 6.97 7.31 -26.74
N GLY A 25 7.83 8.18 -26.23
CA GLY A 25 8.77 7.84 -25.17
C GLY A 25 7.99 7.28 -24.00
N ARG A 26 8.19 5.99 -23.72
CA ARG A 26 7.79 5.41 -22.44
C ARG A 26 8.46 6.27 -21.36
N PRO A 27 7.71 6.89 -20.44
CA PRO A 27 8.32 7.61 -19.35
C PRO A 27 9.30 6.66 -18.65
N ALA A 28 10.54 7.12 -18.48
CA ALA A 28 11.56 6.34 -17.80
C ALA A 28 11.04 5.95 -16.42
N PRO A 29 11.26 4.70 -15.95
CA PRO A 29 10.88 4.32 -14.60
C PRO A 29 11.57 5.28 -13.63
N THR A 30 10.77 5.96 -12.81
CA THR A 30 11.28 6.89 -11.81
C THR A 30 12.31 6.15 -10.94
N PRO A 31 13.53 6.70 -10.75
CA PRO A 31 14.53 6.05 -9.91
C PRO A 31 13.94 5.75 -8.53
N ALA A 32 14.17 4.53 -8.01
CA ALA A 32 13.77 4.21 -6.65
C ALA A 32 14.43 5.23 -5.70
N PRO A 33 13.70 5.77 -4.71
CA PRO A 33 14.24 6.80 -3.82
C PRO A 33 15.53 6.31 -3.15
N LEU A 34 16.57 7.14 -3.24
CA LEU A 34 17.80 7.01 -2.47
C LEU A 34 17.40 7.13 -0.99
N GLN A 35 17.78 6.16 -0.16
CA GLN A 35 17.53 6.22 1.29
C GLN A 35 18.12 7.51 1.89
N PRO A 36 17.42 8.14 2.88
CA PRO A 36 16.95 7.45 4.08
C PRO A 36 15.44 7.44 4.32
N TYR A 37 15.08 6.35 4.99
CA TYR A 37 14.08 6.20 6.05
C TYR A 37 12.61 6.63 5.80
N PRO A 38 11.65 5.69 5.79
CA PRO A 38 10.32 5.99 6.31
C PRO A 38 10.44 6.37 7.80
N PRO A 39 9.72 7.40 8.32
CA PRO A 39 9.82 7.89 9.72
C PRO A 39 9.62 6.75 10.74
N PRO A 40 9.88 6.92 12.06
CA PRO A 40 9.69 5.83 13.02
C PRO A 40 8.32 5.16 12.92
N ALA A 41 8.32 3.84 12.78
CA ALA A 41 7.10 3.07 12.81
C ALA A 41 6.43 3.31 14.15
N CYS A 42 5.11 3.45 14.10
CA CYS A 42 4.29 3.73 15.27
C CYS A 42 4.55 5.10 15.91
N ASP A 43 5.01 6.10 15.15
CA ASP A 43 5.14 7.48 15.65
C ASP A 43 3.76 8.04 16.04
N ARG A 44 3.66 8.56 17.27
CA ARG A 44 2.44 9.14 17.82
C ARG A 44 1.92 10.33 17.03
N THR A 45 2.79 11.09 16.38
CA THR A 45 2.36 12.20 15.52
C THR A 45 1.55 11.69 14.31
N ALA A 46 1.87 10.51 13.77
CA ALA A 46 1.06 9.88 12.73
C ALA A 46 -0.30 9.40 13.29
N ILE A 47 -0.34 8.98 14.56
CA ILE A 47 -1.55 8.58 15.29
C ILE A 47 -2.46 9.78 15.58
N GLU A 48 -1.93 10.96 15.91
CA GLU A 48 -2.80 12.09 16.26
C GLU A 48 -3.56 12.67 15.04
N HIS A 49 -3.09 12.38 13.81
CA HIS A 49 -3.61 13.01 12.60
C HIS A 49 -4.48 12.11 11.70
N ALA A 50 -4.66 10.82 12.00
CA ALA A 50 -5.54 9.95 11.22
C ALA A 50 -6.91 9.76 11.90
N ASP A 51 -7.96 9.69 11.09
CA ASP A 51 -9.31 9.39 11.60
C ASP A 51 -9.39 7.93 12.01
N ALA A 52 -9.89 7.67 13.22
CA ALA A 52 -10.03 6.31 13.73
C ALA A 52 -11.28 5.63 13.15
N LEU A 53 -11.10 4.40 12.64
CA LEU A 53 -12.17 3.44 12.44
C LEU A 53 -12.82 3.15 13.80
N LYS A 54 -14.01 3.70 14.01
CA LYS A 54 -14.79 3.46 15.22
C LYS A 54 -15.39 2.07 15.16
N LEU A 55 -14.95 1.23 16.08
CA LEU A 55 -15.48 -0.11 16.29
C LEU A 55 -16.62 -0.04 17.33
N PRO A 56 -17.58 -0.99 17.29
CA PRO A 56 -18.58 -1.09 18.34
C PRO A 56 -17.93 -1.21 19.72
N ALA A 57 -18.44 -0.46 20.69
CA ALA A 57 -17.92 -0.48 22.06
C ALA A 57 -18.01 -1.88 22.68
N THR A 58 -17.01 -2.22 23.50
CA THR A 58 -17.02 -3.40 24.36
C THR A 58 -17.63 -3.00 25.69
N ARG A 59 -18.70 -3.68 26.10
CA ARG A 59 -19.35 -3.42 27.39
C ARG A 59 -19.16 -4.59 28.36
N PRO A 60 -18.96 -4.35 29.66
CA PRO A 60 -18.82 -5.41 30.66
C PRO A 60 -20.02 -6.35 30.80
N ASP A 61 -21.22 -5.88 30.46
CA ASP A 61 -22.47 -6.64 30.53
C ASP A 61 -22.76 -7.46 29.26
N ASP A 62 -21.95 -7.31 28.21
CA ASP A 62 -22.05 -8.11 26.99
C ASP A 62 -21.42 -9.49 27.21
N GLN A 63 -22.24 -10.54 27.17
CA GLN A 63 -21.77 -11.92 27.31
C GLN A 63 -20.78 -12.34 26.21
N GLN A 64 -20.71 -11.57 25.10
CA GLN A 64 -19.76 -11.76 24.01
C GLN A 64 -18.55 -10.80 24.10
N ALA A 65 -18.35 -10.10 25.22
CA ALA A 65 -17.26 -9.15 25.39
C ALA A 65 -15.86 -9.78 25.35
N PHE A 66 -15.75 -11.11 25.38
CA PHE A 66 -14.49 -11.83 25.24
C PHE A 66 -14.21 -12.14 23.77
N ALA A 67 -13.21 -11.45 23.19
CA ALA A 67 -12.72 -11.68 21.83
C ALA A 67 -13.78 -11.60 20.71
N ARG A 68 -14.65 -10.58 20.76
CA ARG A 68 -15.67 -10.34 19.74
C ARG A 68 -15.01 -10.07 18.39
N ARG A 69 -15.29 -10.92 17.40
CA ARG A 69 -14.90 -10.70 16.01
C ARG A 69 -15.86 -9.70 15.35
N LEU A 70 -15.29 -8.62 14.81
CA LEU A 70 -16.00 -7.58 14.07
C LEU A 70 -15.58 -7.65 12.62
N ALA A 71 -16.48 -8.14 11.76
CA ALA A 71 -16.27 -8.09 10.32
C ALA A 71 -16.18 -6.62 9.86
N VAL A 72 -15.14 -6.32 9.10
CA VAL A 72 -14.89 -5.00 8.51
C VAL A 72 -14.99 -5.09 6.99
N ASP A 73 -14.34 -6.10 6.38
CA ASP A 73 -14.38 -6.41 4.94
C ASP A 73 -14.13 -5.20 4.02
N ARG A 74 -13.11 -4.40 4.33
CA ARG A 74 -12.81 -3.17 3.61
C ARG A 74 -11.38 -3.16 3.08
N LYS A 75 -11.20 -2.68 1.84
CA LYS A 75 -9.89 -2.53 1.20
C LYS A 75 -8.97 -1.63 2.03
N LEU A 76 -7.75 -2.10 2.28
CA LEU A 76 -6.75 -1.37 3.07
C LEU A 76 -6.46 0.01 2.49
N SER A 77 -6.27 0.08 1.18
CA SER A 77 -5.99 1.32 0.44
C SER A 77 -7.07 2.42 0.60
N ARG A 78 -8.25 2.07 1.14
CA ARG A 78 -9.38 2.98 1.38
C ARG A 78 -9.76 3.17 2.84
N LEU A 79 -9.11 2.46 3.77
CA LEU A 79 -9.49 2.46 5.19
C LEU A 79 -8.76 3.52 6.01
N GLY A 80 -7.57 3.90 5.57
CA GLY A 80 -6.69 4.76 6.33
C GLY A 80 -6.36 6.06 5.62
N ARG A 81 -5.50 6.83 6.29
CA ARG A 81 -4.92 8.04 5.74
C ARG A 81 -3.58 7.70 5.07
N TRP A 82 -3.43 8.14 3.84
CA TRP A 82 -2.15 8.10 3.15
C TRP A 82 -1.32 9.34 3.48
N GLN A 83 -0.05 9.11 3.76
CA GLN A 83 0.98 10.13 3.90
C GLN A 83 2.09 9.82 2.90
N GLN A 84 2.70 10.83 2.31
CA GLN A 84 3.78 10.66 1.34
C GLN A 84 4.95 11.55 1.71
N ALA A 85 6.14 10.97 1.70
CA ALA A 85 7.37 11.70 1.95
C ALA A 85 8.54 10.99 1.28
N GLN A 86 9.40 11.75 0.58
CA GLN A 86 10.69 11.27 0.08
C GLN A 86 10.60 9.96 -0.75
N GLY A 87 9.58 9.82 -1.59
CA GLY A 87 9.35 8.65 -2.44
C GLY A 87 8.73 7.43 -1.72
N TRP A 88 8.36 7.57 -0.45
CA TRP A 88 7.62 6.58 0.32
C TRP A 88 6.17 7.01 0.53
N SER A 89 5.30 6.01 0.61
CA SER A 89 3.91 6.15 1.02
C SER A 89 3.68 5.36 2.29
N THR A 90 2.91 5.96 3.20
CA THR A 90 2.53 5.39 4.48
C THR A 90 1.02 5.41 4.59
N LEU A 91 0.40 4.24 4.68
CA LEU A 91 -1.00 4.11 5.06
C LEU A 91 -1.09 3.96 6.57
N VAL A 92 -1.94 4.77 7.20
CA VAL A 92 -2.25 4.68 8.63
C VAL A 92 -3.72 4.37 8.80
N VAL A 93 -4.04 3.21 9.39
CA VAL A 93 -5.40 2.85 9.80
C VAL A 93 -5.42 2.79 11.33
N GLN A 94 -6.15 3.72 11.94
CA GLN A 94 -6.41 3.69 13.38
C GLN A 94 -7.70 2.96 13.67
N MET A 95 -7.71 2.21 14.77
CA MET A 95 -8.85 1.48 15.27
C MET A 95 -9.07 1.83 16.72
N HIS A 96 -10.33 2.04 17.08
CA HIS A 96 -10.71 2.37 18.44
C HIS A 96 -12.01 1.65 18.80
N SER A 97 -11.96 0.86 19.87
CA SER A 97 -13.12 0.20 20.46
C SER A 97 -13.24 0.64 21.91
N ALA A 98 -14.19 1.55 22.18
CA ALA A 98 -14.38 2.06 23.54
C ALA A 98 -14.67 0.92 24.52
N GLY A 99 -13.95 0.89 25.64
CA GLY A 99 -14.09 -0.13 26.68
C GLY A 99 -13.43 -1.48 26.39
N ALA A 100 -12.77 -1.66 25.24
CA ALA A 100 -11.94 -2.83 25.00
C ALA A 100 -10.65 -2.74 25.83
N THR A 101 -10.17 -3.86 26.37
CA THR A 101 -8.83 -3.95 26.99
C THR A 101 -7.81 -4.63 26.07
N SER A 102 -8.28 -5.13 24.93
CA SER A 102 -7.45 -5.81 23.95
C SER A 102 -7.98 -5.62 22.52
N LEU A 103 -7.05 -5.53 21.57
CA LEU A 103 -7.31 -5.47 20.13
C LEU A 103 -6.34 -6.35 19.34
N SER A 104 -6.85 -7.06 18.33
CA SER A 104 -6.07 -7.69 17.27
C SER A 104 -6.80 -7.54 15.93
N ALA A 105 -6.08 -7.73 14.83
CA ALA A 105 -6.61 -7.58 13.48
C ALA A 105 -6.24 -8.76 12.59
N HIS A 106 -7.09 -8.98 11.60
CA HIS A 106 -6.90 -9.96 10.56
C HIS A 106 -6.93 -9.27 9.20
N LEU A 107 -5.85 -9.43 8.45
CA LEU A 107 -5.68 -8.92 7.10
C LEU A 107 -5.69 -10.11 6.15
N ALA A 108 -6.54 -10.03 5.13
CA ALA A 108 -6.74 -11.12 4.18
C ALA A 108 -6.50 -10.68 2.73
N GLY A 109 -6.14 -11.65 1.89
CA GLY A 109 -5.82 -11.41 0.49
C GLY A 109 -4.68 -10.41 0.26
N LEU A 110 -3.74 -10.33 1.21
CA LEU A 110 -2.61 -9.42 1.15
C LEU A 110 -1.68 -9.77 -0.02
N GLN A 111 -1.42 -8.77 -0.84
CA GLN A 111 -0.31 -8.77 -1.79
C GLN A 111 0.57 -7.58 -1.43
N LEU A 112 1.74 -7.87 -0.87
CA LEU A 112 2.70 -6.88 -0.42
C LEU A 112 3.75 -6.66 -1.52
N PRO A 113 3.79 -5.48 -2.16
CA PRO A 113 4.83 -5.18 -3.14
C PRO A 113 6.23 -5.25 -2.52
N PRO A 114 7.29 -5.40 -3.34
CA PRO A 114 8.66 -5.35 -2.83
C PRO A 114 8.93 -4.10 -1.99
N ARG A 115 9.68 -4.28 -0.91
CA ARG A 115 10.03 -3.21 0.07
C ARG A 115 8.82 -2.66 0.83
N THR A 116 7.77 -3.46 0.99
CA THR A 116 6.64 -3.15 1.89
C THR A 116 6.94 -3.61 3.31
N GLU A 117 6.55 -2.80 4.28
CA GLU A 117 6.61 -3.12 5.71
C GLU A 117 5.25 -2.86 6.35
N VAL A 118 4.74 -3.83 7.09
CA VAL A 118 3.50 -3.70 7.87
C VAL A 118 3.85 -3.71 9.35
N TRP A 119 3.22 -2.81 10.11
CA TRP A 119 3.42 -2.64 11.54
C TRP A 119 2.08 -2.60 12.27
N TRP A 120 2.03 -3.25 13.43
CA TRP A 120 0.89 -3.27 14.35
C TRP A 120 1.28 -2.63 15.67
N CYS A 121 0.62 -1.53 16.03
CA CYS A 121 1.08 -0.61 17.06
C CYS A 121 -0.01 -0.29 18.09
N SER A 122 0.36 -0.06 19.36
CA SER A 122 -0.57 0.47 20.37
C SER A 122 -0.91 1.93 20.08
N GLY A 123 -2.00 2.43 20.67
CA GLY A 123 -2.43 3.83 20.50
C GLY A 123 -1.39 4.84 20.98
N ASP A 124 -0.53 4.46 21.92
CA ASP A 124 0.59 5.27 22.41
C ASP A 124 1.92 5.04 21.65
N GLY A 125 1.94 4.09 20.73
CA GLY A 125 3.13 3.70 19.93
C GLY A 125 4.21 2.94 20.70
N ARG A 126 4.00 2.59 21.98
CA ARG A 126 5.01 1.88 22.81
C ARG A 126 5.11 0.41 22.48
N GLU A 127 3.97 -0.25 22.28
CA GLU A 127 3.90 -1.63 21.82
C GLU A 127 3.90 -1.66 20.29
N ARG A 128 4.80 -2.44 19.70
CA ARG A 128 5.03 -2.47 18.25
C ARG A 128 5.38 -3.88 17.82
N HIS A 129 4.67 -4.37 16.82
CA HIS A 129 4.89 -5.67 16.21
C HIS A 129 5.13 -5.50 14.70
N GLY A 130 6.15 -6.19 14.18
CA GLY A 130 6.63 -6.05 12.81
C GLY A 130 8.16 -5.81 12.74
N PRO A 131 8.70 -5.43 11.57
CA PRO A 131 7.98 -5.26 10.31
C PRO A 131 7.60 -6.62 9.72
N TYR A 132 6.34 -6.80 9.37
CA TYR A 132 5.92 -7.90 8.53
C TYR A 132 6.19 -7.53 7.08
N ARG A 133 6.99 -8.36 6.40
CA ARG A 133 7.35 -8.17 4.97
C ARG A 133 6.74 -9.23 4.07
N GLU A 134 6.03 -10.19 4.66
CA GLU A 134 5.38 -11.30 4.01
C GLU A 134 4.08 -11.65 4.76
N ALA A 135 3.15 -12.27 4.04
CA ALA A 135 1.89 -12.76 4.57
C ALA A 135 1.67 -14.19 4.05
N ALA A 136 1.72 -15.19 4.94
CA ALA A 136 1.61 -16.58 4.55
C ALA A 136 0.22 -16.85 3.96
N GLY A 137 0.16 -17.30 2.70
CA GLY A 137 -1.11 -17.50 2.00
C GLY A 137 -1.92 -16.21 1.75
N GLY A 138 -1.29 -15.03 1.86
CA GLY A 138 -1.99 -13.75 1.80
C GLY A 138 -2.72 -13.37 3.10
N GLU A 139 -2.48 -14.11 4.18
CA GLU A 139 -3.11 -13.86 5.49
C GLU A 139 -2.08 -13.30 6.48
N LEU A 140 -2.51 -12.31 7.27
CA LEU A 140 -1.74 -11.79 8.39
C LEU A 140 -2.66 -11.57 9.59
N TRP A 141 -2.44 -12.39 10.62
CA TRP A 141 -3.07 -12.25 11.94
C TRP A 141 -2.12 -11.49 12.86
N THR A 142 -2.56 -10.36 13.38
CA THR A 142 -1.71 -9.57 14.27
C THR A 142 -1.74 -10.12 15.70
N PRO A 143 -0.66 -9.92 16.48
CA PRO A 143 -0.69 -10.12 17.92
C PRO A 143 -1.76 -9.25 18.60
N VAL A 144 -2.10 -9.62 19.83
CA VAL A 144 -2.99 -8.82 20.69
C VAL A 144 -2.21 -7.65 21.28
N ILE A 145 -2.78 -6.45 21.15
CA ILE A 145 -2.34 -5.24 21.85
C ILE A 145 -3.28 -5.00 23.03
N ARG A 146 -2.72 -4.61 24.18
CA ARG A 146 -3.49 -4.35 25.41
C ARG A 146 -3.86 -2.88 25.54
N ASP A 147 -4.80 -2.45 24.71
CA ASP A 147 -5.25 -1.06 24.64
C ASP A 147 -6.67 -1.02 24.00
N GLU A 148 -7.41 0.04 24.25
CA GLU A 148 -8.66 0.35 23.53
C GLU A 148 -8.40 0.85 22.10
N ARG A 149 -7.14 1.22 21.80
CA ARG A 149 -6.69 1.74 20.50
C ARG A 149 -5.54 0.93 19.94
N ALA A 150 -5.59 0.70 18.64
CA ALA A 150 -4.49 0.12 17.90
C ALA A 150 -4.36 0.78 16.52
N MET A 151 -3.17 0.69 15.95
CA MET A 151 -2.86 1.27 14.65
C MET A 151 -2.18 0.23 13.77
N LEU A 152 -2.69 0.11 12.54
CA LEU A 152 -2.00 -0.55 11.45
C LEU A 152 -1.27 0.51 10.62
N GLN A 153 0.02 0.31 10.39
CA GLN A 153 0.82 1.16 9.53
C GLN A 153 1.44 0.33 8.42
N ILE A 154 1.28 0.76 7.16
CA ILE A 154 1.87 0.10 5.99
C ILE A 154 2.76 1.09 5.27
N TRP A 155 4.03 0.73 5.09
CA TRP A 155 5.01 1.50 4.34
C TRP A 155 5.36 0.79 3.05
N LEU A 156 5.48 1.55 1.98
CA LEU A 156 5.95 1.04 0.69
C LEU A 156 6.45 2.19 -0.19
N PRO A 157 7.27 1.90 -1.21
CA PRO A 157 7.60 2.90 -2.22
C PRO A 157 6.33 3.51 -2.84
N SER A 158 6.27 4.83 -3.00
CA SER A 158 5.08 5.50 -3.55
C SER A 158 4.70 5.00 -4.94
N ALA A 159 5.69 4.58 -5.73
CA ALA A 159 5.47 4.00 -7.05
C ALA A 159 4.68 2.67 -7.01
N ALA A 160 4.71 1.96 -5.87
CA ALA A 160 4.10 0.64 -5.70
C ALA A 160 2.74 0.68 -4.97
N VAL A 161 2.21 1.87 -4.63
CA VAL A 161 0.93 2.00 -3.89
C VAL A 161 -0.23 1.31 -4.60
N ARG A 162 -0.23 1.31 -5.93
CA ARG A 162 -1.28 0.68 -6.75
C ARG A 162 -1.21 -0.84 -6.76
N ASP A 163 -0.07 -1.40 -6.35
CA ASP A 163 0.18 -2.85 -6.33
C ASP A 163 -0.13 -3.44 -4.95
N LEU A 164 -0.42 -2.60 -3.94
CA LEU A 164 -0.89 -3.05 -2.64
C LEU A 164 -2.35 -3.52 -2.73
N GLU A 165 -2.56 -4.82 -2.52
CA GLU A 165 -3.89 -5.40 -2.37
C GLU A 165 -4.08 -6.01 -0.98
N GLY A 166 -5.35 -6.18 -0.61
CA GLY A 166 -5.77 -6.78 0.64
C GLY A 166 -6.88 -6.00 1.34
N VAL A 167 -7.47 -6.66 2.33
CA VAL A 167 -8.56 -6.12 3.14
C VAL A 167 -8.21 -6.21 4.61
N LEU A 168 -8.73 -5.26 5.41
CA LEU A 168 -8.97 -5.53 6.83
C LEU A 168 -10.23 -6.38 6.87
N ALA A 169 -10.06 -7.68 7.08
CA ALA A 169 -11.16 -8.65 7.08
C ALA A 169 -11.96 -8.49 8.38
N ASP A 170 -11.29 -8.65 9.52
CA ASP A 170 -11.91 -8.50 10.82
C ASP A 170 -10.97 -7.92 11.87
N VAL A 171 -11.57 -7.31 12.88
CA VAL A 171 -10.91 -6.82 14.09
C VAL A 171 -11.50 -7.57 15.27
N GLN A 172 -10.67 -8.07 16.17
CA GLN A 172 -11.14 -8.66 17.41
C GLN A 172 -10.87 -7.68 18.55
N GLY A 173 -11.91 -7.37 19.32
CA GLY A 173 -11.83 -6.52 20.49
C GLY A 173 -12.53 -7.15 21.67
N GLY A 174 -12.00 -6.96 22.87
CA GLY A 174 -12.62 -7.54 24.06
C GLY A 174 -11.99 -7.20 25.39
N LEU A 175 -12.64 -7.70 26.44
CA LEU A 175 -12.14 -7.72 27.80
C LEU A 175 -11.23 -8.94 27.95
N ARG A 176 -9.93 -8.71 28.08
CA ARG A 176 -8.92 -9.74 28.29
C ARG A 176 -7.98 -9.33 29.41
#